data_AF-A0A9D5IQZ4-F1
#
_entry.id   AF-A0A9D5IQZ4-F1
#
_cell.length_a   1.000
_cell.length_b   1.000
_cell.length_c   1.000
_cell.angle_alpha   90.00
_cell.angle_beta   90.00
_cell.angle_gamma   90.00
#
_symmetry.space_group_name_H-M   'P 1'
#
loop_
_entity.id
_entity.type
_entity.pdbx_description
1 polymer ?
#
loop_
_entity_poly.entity_id
_entity_poly.type
_entity_poly.pdbx_seq_one_letter_code
_entity_poly.pdbx_strand_id
1 'polypeptide(L)'
;LLRNYCGTESPTTPPAVLQWLRRHLGEASEQREPPRLTLENGPRRLTFRLHQRVGDEDGDVDAGGDWLIVMQETSDASVLSSVAGAFGLTAREAEVLYWVVKGKINRDIGDIIGASPATVKKHLERIYAKLGVETRTAAAAMAINRVPLLQPQHGG
;
A
#
# COMPACT_ATOMS: atom_id res chain seq x y z
N LEU A 1 -0.26 2.15 -14.42
CA LEU A 1 -0.75 1.79 -13.07
C LEU A 1 -1.78 0.66 -13.13
N LEU A 2 -2.92 0.86 -13.82
CA LEU A 2 -4.00 -0.13 -13.94
C LEU A 2 -3.58 -1.50 -14.51
N ARG A 3 -2.64 -1.52 -15.47
CA ARG A 3 -2.18 -2.76 -16.12
C ARG A 3 -1.53 -3.74 -15.14
N ASN A 4 -0.86 -3.24 -14.11
CA ASN A 4 -0.20 -4.07 -13.09
C ASN A 4 -1.15 -4.59 -12.01
N TYR A 5 -2.38 -4.08 -11.92
CA TYR A 5 -3.34 -4.45 -10.87
C TYR A 5 -4.58 -5.16 -11.42
N CYS A 6 -4.98 -4.84 -12.64
CA CYS A 6 -6.23 -5.34 -13.23
C CYS A 6 -6.03 -5.87 -14.65
N GLY A 7 -4.78 -6.00 -15.12
CA GLY A 7 -4.46 -6.45 -16.48
C GLY A 7 -4.98 -5.54 -17.59
N THR A 8 -5.46 -4.34 -17.26
CA THR A 8 -6.16 -3.42 -18.16
C THR A 8 -5.34 -2.16 -18.39
N GLU A 9 -5.22 -1.76 -19.66
CA GLU A 9 -4.59 -0.49 -20.06
C GLU A 9 -5.65 0.62 -20.02
N SER A 10 -5.26 1.84 -19.59
CA SER A 10 -6.13 3.01 -19.79
C SER A 10 -6.45 3.10 -21.29
N PRO A 11 -7.73 3.21 -21.68
CA PRO A 11 -8.83 3.83 -20.94
C PRO A 11 -9.80 2.86 -20.24
N THR A 12 -9.49 1.57 -20.13
CA THR A 12 -10.46 0.59 -19.62
C THR A 12 -10.52 0.61 -18.09
N THR A 13 -11.59 1.18 -17.53
CA THR A 13 -11.88 1.14 -16.10
C THR A 13 -11.98 -0.32 -15.62
N PRO A 14 -11.26 -0.73 -14.56
CA PRO A 14 -11.32 -2.08 -14.06
C PRO A 14 -12.75 -2.49 -13.69
N PRO A 15 -13.15 -3.74 -13.94
CA PRO A 15 -14.50 -4.21 -13.62
C PRO A 15 -14.82 -4.07 -12.12
N ALA A 16 -13.83 -4.21 -11.24
CA ALA A 16 -13.97 -3.95 -9.80
C ALA A 16 -14.33 -2.48 -9.49
N VAL A 17 -13.71 -1.53 -10.21
CA VAL A 17 -13.99 -0.10 -10.06
C VAL A 17 -15.36 0.23 -10.65
N LEU A 18 -15.72 -0.33 -11.80
CA LEU A 18 -17.05 -0.16 -12.41
C LEU A 18 -18.16 -0.76 -11.55
N GLN A 19 -17.94 -1.92 -10.92
CA GLN A 19 -18.91 -2.55 -10.04
C GLN A 19 -19.08 -1.76 -8.74
N TRP A 20 -17.99 -1.24 -8.18
CA TRP A 20 -18.04 -0.35 -7.03
C TRP A 20 -18.77 0.97 -7.36
N LEU A 21 -18.44 1.60 -8.49
CA LEU A 21 -19.12 2.80 -8.98
C LEU A 21 -20.61 2.54 -9.20
N ARG A 22 -20.99 1.48 -9.93
CA ARG A 22 -22.42 1.14 -10.13
C ARG A 22 -23.18 0.90 -8.84
N ARG A 23 -22.52 0.36 -7.81
CA ARG A 23 -23.13 0.13 -6.50
C ARG A 23 -23.35 1.44 -5.73
N HIS A 24 -22.41 2.38 -5.80
CA HIS A 24 -22.44 3.60 -4.97
C HIS A 24 -22.90 4.86 -5.71
N LEU A 25 -22.95 4.86 -7.04
CA LEU A 25 -23.52 5.95 -7.86
C LEU A 25 -25.03 6.12 -7.60
N GLY A 26 -25.73 5.05 -7.20
CA GLY A 26 -27.13 5.14 -6.77
C GLY A 26 -27.31 5.73 -5.36
N GLU A 27 -26.28 5.66 -4.52
CA GLU A 27 -26.26 6.23 -3.15
C GLU A 27 -25.72 7.68 -3.15
N ALA A 28 -25.04 8.09 -4.24
CA ALA A 28 -24.46 9.42 -4.40
C ALA A 28 -25.51 10.55 -4.49
N SER A 29 -26.78 10.24 -4.72
CA SER A 29 -27.86 11.23 -4.63
C SER A 29 -28.12 11.71 -3.20
N GLU A 30 -27.64 10.99 -2.18
CA GLU A 30 -27.85 11.30 -0.75
C GLU A 30 -26.70 12.10 -0.11
N GLN A 31 -25.81 12.74 -0.89
CA GLN A 31 -24.71 13.58 -0.38
C GLN A 31 -23.77 12.87 0.62
N ARG A 32 -23.61 11.56 0.48
CA ARG A 32 -22.65 10.78 1.29
C ARG A 32 -21.41 10.53 0.45
N GLU A 33 -20.25 11.01 0.92
CA GLU A 33 -18.96 10.67 0.32
C GLU A 33 -18.84 9.15 0.18
N PRO A 34 -18.67 8.61 -1.04
CA PRO A 34 -18.69 7.18 -1.24
C PRO A 34 -17.48 6.51 -0.57
N PRO A 35 -17.62 5.28 -0.06
CA PRO A 35 -16.58 4.60 0.68
C PRO A 35 -15.38 4.28 -0.21
N ARG A 36 -14.17 4.66 0.23
CA ARG A 36 -12.91 4.40 -0.50
C ARG A 36 -12.81 2.93 -0.96
N LEU A 37 -12.56 2.72 -2.25
CA LEU A 37 -12.24 1.38 -2.76
C LEU A 37 -10.75 1.13 -2.58
N THR A 38 -10.38 0.03 -1.92
CA THR A 38 -8.99 -0.39 -1.75
C THR A 38 -8.76 -1.68 -2.54
N LEU A 39 -7.81 -1.67 -3.47
CA LEU A 39 -7.34 -2.86 -4.18
C LEU A 39 -5.96 -3.24 -3.66
N GLU A 40 -5.82 -4.49 -3.22
CA GLU A 40 -4.57 -5.04 -2.68
C GLU A 40 -3.95 -6.00 -3.69
N ASN A 41 -2.68 -5.80 -4.05
CA ASN A 41 -1.91 -6.69 -4.90
C ASN A 41 -0.53 -6.95 -4.28
N GLY A 42 -0.49 -7.80 -3.25
CA GLY A 42 0.70 -8.03 -2.44
C GLY A 42 1.11 -6.76 -1.65
N PRO A 43 2.36 -6.26 -1.77
CA PRO A 43 2.89 -5.09 -1.03
C PRO A 43 2.45 -3.75 -1.64
N ARG A 44 1.26 -3.72 -2.23
CA ARG A 44 0.88 -2.67 -3.17
C ARG A 44 -0.60 -2.42 -3.00
N ARG A 45 -0.93 -1.26 -2.43
CA ARG A 45 -2.30 -0.87 -2.12
C ARG A 45 -2.69 0.33 -2.98
N LEU A 46 -3.68 0.13 -3.85
CA LEU A 46 -4.31 1.21 -4.60
C LEU A 46 -5.57 1.63 -3.88
N THR A 47 -5.67 2.91 -3.52
CA THR A 47 -6.89 3.48 -2.96
C THR A 47 -7.52 4.41 -3.97
N PHE A 48 -8.80 4.21 -4.26
CA PHE A 48 -9.62 5.09 -5.09
C PHE A 48 -10.50 5.94 -4.17
N ARG A 49 -10.46 7.25 -4.37
CA ARG A 49 -11.40 8.20 -3.75
C ARG A 49 -12.13 8.96 -4.84
N LEU A 50 -13.41 9.25 -4.59
CA LEU A 50 -14.21 10.12 -5.43
C LEU A 50 -14.26 11.50 -4.78
N HIS A 51 -14.05 12.56 -5.55
CA HIS A 51 -14.25 13.93 -5.14
C HIS A 51 -15.25 14.59 -6.06
N GLN A 52 -16.30 15.17 -5.50
CA GLN A 52 -17.22 16.00 -6.26
C GLN A 52 -16.54 17.35 -6.47
N ARG A 53 -16.37 17.75 -7.73
CA ARG A 53 -16.01 19.13 -8.03
C ARG A 53 -17.27 19.96 -7.82
N VAL A 54 -17.35 20.66 -6.69
CA VAL A 54 -18.37 21.69 -6.50
C VAL A 54 -18.08 22.76 -7.55
N GLY A 55 -18.95 22.88 -8.55
CA GLY A 55 -18.88 23.95 -9.53
C GLY A 55 -19.17 25.27 -8.84
N ASP A 56 -18.37 26.29 -9.15
CA ASP A 56 -18.67 27.67 -8.79
C ASP A 56 -20.08 28.04 -9.27
N GLU A 57 -20.81 28.72 -8.39
CA GLU A 57 -22.25 28.93 -8.47
C GLU A 57 -22.67 29.75 -9.70
N ASP A 58 -23.20 29.09 -10.73
CA ASP A 58 -24.15 29.70 -11.67
C ASP A 58 -25.09 28.61 -12.24
N GLY A 59 -26.15 28.33 -11.48
CA GLY A 59 -27.51 28.27 -12.03
C GLY A 59 -27.92 27.22 -13.07
N ASP A 60 -27.20 26.12 -13.31
CA ASP A 60 -27.69 25.03 -14.16
C ASP A 60 -27.85 23.71 -13.38
N VAL A 61 -29.11 23.30 -13.16
CA VAL A 61 -29.49 22.13 -12.36
C VAL A 61 -29.44 20.80 -13.13
N ASP A 62 -28.87 20.79 -14.34
CA ASP A 62 -28.70 19.56 -15.14
C ASP A 62 -27.21 19.19 -15.39
N ALA A 63 -26.28 19.86 -14.70
CA ALA A 63 -24.88 19.48 -14.74
C ALA A 63 -24.62 18.37 -13.71
N GLY A 64 -24.67 17.11 -14.16
CA GLY A 64 -24.05 15.99 -13.46
C GLY A 64 -22.62 16.37 -13.09
N GLY A 65 -22.42 16.76 -11.83
CA GLY A 65 -21.17 17.38 -11.37
C GLY A 65 -19.96 16.54 -11.76
N ASP A 66 -18.90 17.20 -12.22
CA ASP A 66 -17.65 16.53 -12.55
C ASP A 66 -17.10 15.81 -11.31
N TRP A 67 -17.14 14.48 -11.32
CA TRP A 67 -16.57 13.65 -10.25
C TRP A 67 -15.13 13.30 -10.61
N LEU A 68 -14.17 13.77 -9.82
CA LEU A 68 -12.77 13.40 -9.96
C LEU A 68 -12.48 12.12 -9.17
N ILE A 69 -11.96 11.10 -9.85
CA ILE A 69 -11.39 9.92 -9.17
C ILE A 69 -9.92 10.19 -8.89
N VAL A 70 -9.58 10.35 -7.62
CA VAL A 70 -8.19 10.41 -7.16
C VAL A 70 -7.71 8.99 -6.87
N MET A 71 -6.70 8.54 -7.59
CA MET A 71 -6.02 7.26 -7.38
C MET A 71 -4.73 7.51 -6.60
N GLN A 72 -4.63 6.99 -5.38
CA GLN A 72 -3.38 6.99 -4.63
C GLN A 72 -2.82 5.56 -4.56
N GLU A 73 -1.64 5.37 -5.14
CA GLU A 73 -0.84 4.16 -4.94
C GLU A 73 0.00 4.34 -3.67
N THR A 74 -0.32 3.59 -2.61
CA THR A 74 0.62 3.38 -1.50
C THR A 74 1.42 2.13 -1.86
N SER A 75 2.53 2.34 -2.54
CA SER A 75 3.43 1.26 -2.94
C SER A 75 4.38 0.98 -1.80
N ASP A 76 4.23 -0.14 -1.08
CA ASP A 76 5.31 -0.60 -0.20
C ASP A 76 6.56 -0.88 -1.04
N ALA A 77 6.47 -1.00 -2.37
CA ALA A 77 7.61 -1.10 -3.28
C ALA A 77 8.64 0.04 -3.13
N SER A 78 8.21 1.30 -2.93
CA SER A 78 9.15 2.42 -2.73
C SER A 78 9.82 2.32 -1.36
N VAL A 79 9.05 1.90 -0.34
CA VAL A 79 9.54 1.62 1.01
C VAL A 79 10.57 0.48 0.97
N LEU A 80 10.26 -0.63 0.30
CA LEU A 80 11.13 -1.79 0.14
C LEU A 80 12.42 -1.43 -0.60
N SER A 81 12.36 -0.60 -1.65
CA SER A 81 13.55 -0.11 -2.34
C SER A 81 14.42 0.78 -1.46
N SER A 82 13.80 1.62 -0.63
CA SER A 82 14.50 2.46 0.35
C SER A 82 15.17 1.62 1.44
N VAL A 83 14.47 0.59 1.96
CA VAL A 83 15.01 -0.36 2.94
C VAL A 83 16.18 -1.15 2.36
N ALA A 84 16.03 -1.63 1.13
CA ALA A 84 17.10 -2.34 0.42
C ALA A 84 18.34 -1.45 0.26
N GLY A 85 18.15 -0.20 -0.22
CA GLY A 85 19.23 0.76 -0.42
C GLY A 85 19.90 1.21 0.88
N ALA A 86 19.13 1.42 1.95
CA ALA A 86 19.65 1.91 3.24
C ALA A 86 20.58 0.91 3.93
N PHE A 87 20.45 -0.38 3.62
CA PHE A 87 21.11 -1.48 4.34
C PHE A 87 21.83 -2.49 3.45
N GLY A 88 21.88 -2.27 2.13
CA GLY A 88 22.47 -3.24 1.19
C GLY A 88 21.75 -4.60 1.19
N LEU A 89 20.44 -4.59 1.43
CA LEU A 89 19.63 -5.81 1.48
C LEU A 89 19.18 -6.23 0.07
N THR A 90 19.00 -7.52 -0.13
CA THR A 90 18.28 -8.04 -1.30
C THR A 90 16.78 -7.72 -1.18
N ALA A 91 16.03 -7.81 -2.29
CA ALA A 91 14.59 -7.56 -2.30
C ALA A 91 13.85 -8.43 -1.26
N ARG A 92 14.20 -9.72 -1.14
CA ARG A 92 13.60 -10.64 -0.16
C ARG A 92 13.98 -10.32 1.28
N GLU A 93 15.21 -9.89 1.51
CA GLU A 93 15.64 -9.45 2.85
C GLU A 93 14.93 -8.16 3.27
N ALA A 94 14.72 -7.22 2.33
CA ALA A 94 13.97 -6.00 2.58
C ALA A 94 12.49 -6.29 2.89
N GLU A 95 11.86 -7.23 2.17
CA GLU A 95 10.49 -7.70 2.47
C GLU A 95 10.38 -8.29 3.87
N VAL A 96 11.33 -9.15 4.25
CA VAL A 96 11.36 -9.75 5.60
C VAL A 96 11.53 -8.66 6.67
N LEU A 97 12.48 -7.75 6.49
CA LEU A 97 12.72 -6.66 7.46
C LEU A 97 11.53 -5.70 7.57
N TYR A 98 10.85 -5.40 6.45
CA TYR A 98 9.62 -4.61 6.44
C TYR A 98 8.56 -5.22 7.35
N TRP A 99 8.26 -6.52 7.20
CA TRP A 99 7.27 -7.19 8.03
C TRP A 99 7.70 -7.37 9.48
N VAL A 100 9.01 -7.46 9.74
CA VAL A 100 9.55 -7.47 11.10
C VAL A 100 9.25 -6.16 11.81
N VAL A 101 9.46 -5.03 11.13
CA VAL A 101 9.13 -3.69 11.64
C VAL A 101 7.63 -3.54 11.90
N LYS A 102 6.79 -4.17 11.06
CA LYS A 102 5.33 -4.25 11.28
C LYS A 102 4.92 -5.25 12.38
N GLY A 103 5.87 -5.87 13.09
CA GLY A 103 5.60 -6.76 14.23
C GLY A 103 5.18 -8.19 13.86
N LYS A 104 5.31 -8.62 12.60
CA LYS A 104 4.86 -9.96 12.15
C LYS A 104 5.83 -11.07 12.55
N ILE A 105 5.34 -12.17 13.09
CA ILE A 105 6.20 -13.32 13.44
C ILE A 105 6.66 -14.07 12.18
N ASN A 106 7.74 -14.87 12.28
CA ASN A 106 8.33 -15.55 11.13
C ASN A 106 7.34 -16.46 10.37
N ARG A 107 6.37 -17.04 11.07
CA ARG A 107 5.31 -17.85 10.46
C ARG A 107 4.48 -16.99 9.52
N ASP A 108 3.87 -15.94 10.06
CA ASP A 108 3.05 -15.01 9.29
C ASP A 108 3.85 -14.35 8.15
N ILE A 109 5.11 -13.98 8.39
CA ILE A 109 5.98 -13.45 7.33
C ILE A 109 6.12 -14.47 6.20
N GLY A 110 6.35 -15.73 6.53
CA GLY A 110 6.45 -16.82 5.57
C GLY A 110 5.19 -16.96 4.74
N ASP A 111 4.03 -16.97 5.40
CA ASP A 111 2.72 -17.01 4.74
C ASP A 111 2.51 -15.81 3.79
N ILE A 112 2.95 -14.62 4.19
CA ILE A 112 2.80 -13.38 3.41
C ILE A 112 3.71 -13.38 2.16
N ILE A 113 4.98 -13.77 2.30
CA ILE A 113 5.97 -13.64 1.21
C ILE A 113 6.12 -14.92 0.36
N GLY A 114 5.37 -15.98 0.71
CA GLY A 114 5.44 -17.29 0.05
C GLY A 114 6.71 -18.07 0.39
N ALA A 115 7.15 -18.02 1.65
CA ALA A 115 8.35 -18.71 2.13
C ALA A 115 8.08 -19.53 3.39
N SER A 116 8.91 -20.54 3.65
CA SER A 116 8.81 -21.28 4.92
C SER A 116 9.30 -20.41 6.09
N PRO A 117 8.80 -20.62 7.33
CA PRO A 117 9.30 -19.93 8.51
C PRO A 117 10.81 -20.11 8.73
N ALA A 118 11.35 -21.28 8.33
CA ALA A 118 12.78 -21.58 8.36
C ALA A 118 13.56 -20.73 7.34
N THR A 119 13.02 -20.53 6.14
CA THR A 119 13.60 -19.63 5.13
C THR A 119 13.60 -18.18 5.64
N VAL A 120 12.52 -17.72 6.27
CA VAL A 120 12.46 -16.39 6.90
C VAL A 120 13.53 -16.23 7.96
N LYS A 121 13.74 -17.24 8.83
CA LYS A 121 14.81 -17.24 9.82
C LYS A 121 16.19 -17.08 9.16
N LYS A 122 16.45 -17.79 8.07
CA LYS A 122 17.71 -17.67 7.32
C LYS A 122 17.91 -16.30 6.68
N HIS A 123 16.84 -15.64 6.25
CA HIS A 123 16.91 -14.24 5.81
C HIS A 123 17.23 -13.31 6.98
N LEU A 124 16.60 -13.50 8.14
CA LEU A 124 16.90 -12.71 9.34
C LEU A 124 18.35 -12.81 9.78
N GLU A 125 18.95 -14.01 9.76
CA GLU A 125 20.37 -14.20 10.09
C GLU A 125 21.28 -13.36 9.18
N ARG A 126 20.98 -13.29 7.88
CA ARG A 126 21.72 -12.44 6.93
C ARG A 126 21.46 -10.96 7.14
N ILE A 127 20.22 -10.58 7.42
CA ILE A 127 19.83 -9.20 7.73
C ILE A 127 20.59 -8.74 8.97
N TYR A 128 20.62 -9.52 10.04
CA TYR A 128 21.33 -9.23 11.28
C TYR A 128 22.82 -9.01 11.04
N ALA A 129 23.46 -9.89 10.26
CA ALA A 129 24.85 -9.73 9.86
C ALA A 129 25.10 -8.42 9.06
N LYS A 130 24.19 -8.06 8.15
CA LYS A 130 24.30 -6.83 7.33
C LYS A 130 24.03 -5.55 8.12
N LEU A 131 23.11 -5.60 9.07
CA LEU A 131 22.77 -4.47 9.94
C LEU A 131 23.75 -4.32 11.10
N GLY A 132 24.59 -5.33 11.38
CA GLY A 132 25.49 -5.33 12.53
C GLY A 132 24.73 -5.42 13.86
N VAL A 133 23.60 -6.12 13.88
CA VAL A 133 22.73 -6.29 15.06
C VAL A 133 22.52 -7.75 15.37
N GLU A 134 22.21 -8.07 16.62
CA GLU A 134 22.04 -9.47 17.06
C GLU A 134 20.59 -9.82 17.38
N THR A 135 19.70 -8.81 17.47
CA THR A 135 18.32 -9.01 17.89
C THR A 135 17.32 -8.49 16.88
N ARG A 136 16.16 -9.15 16.85
CA ARG A 136 15.00 -8.75 16.06
C ARG A 136 14.56 -7.31 16.37
N THR A 137 14.54 -6.96 17.66
CA THR A 137 14.14 -5.63 18.13
C THR A 137 15.16 -4.58 17.69
N ALA A 138 16.47 -4.87 17.78
CA ALA A 138 17.50 -3.97 17.30
C ALA A 138 17.42 -3.77 15.78
N ALA A 139 17.18 -4.85 15.01
CA ALA A 139 16.97 -4.76 13.57
C ALA A 139 15.77 -3.87 13.21
N ALA A 140 14.64 -4.06 13.91
CA ALA A 140 13.44 -3.25 13.71
C ALA A 140 13.68 -1.77 14.08
N ALA A 141 14.29 -1.50 15.23
CA ALA A 141 14.59 -0.15 15.68
C ALA A 141 15.54 0.58 14.72
N MET A 142 16.59 -0.11 14.24
CA MET A 142 17.52 0.44 13.26
C MET A 142 16.81 0.76 11.93
N ALA A 143 15.94 -0.13 11.46
CA ALA A 143 15.17 0.08 10.24
C ALA A 143 14.25 1.31 10.35
N ILE A 144 13.54 1.47 11.47
CA ILE A 144 12.68 2.65 11.74
C ILE A 144 13.52 3.95 11.79
N ASN A 145 14.71 3.89 12.36
CA ASN A 145 15.58 5.06 12.50
C ASN A 145 16.19 5.52 11.16
N ARG A 146 16.60 4.58 10.31
CA ARG A 146 17.26 4.86 9.02
C ARG A 146 16.30 5.08 7.86
N VAL A 147 15.07 4.56 7.95
CA VAL A 147 14.08 4.65 6.87
C VAL A 147 12.82 5.35 7.39
N PRO A 148 12.69 6.68 7.20
CA PRO A 148 11.56 7.47 7.69
C PRO A 148 10.20 6.96 7.19
N LEU A 149 10.17 6.34 6.01
CA LEU A 149 8.97 5.75 5.40
C LEU A 149 8.41 4.54 6.17
N LEU A 150 9.19 3.95 7.08
CA LEU A 150 8.76 2.86 7.95
C LEU A 150 8.13 3.34 9.25
N GLN A 151 8.22 4.64 9.58
CA GLN A 151 7.65 5.15 10.81
C GLN A 151 6.14 4.93 10.80
N PRO A 152 5.58 4.27 11.83
CA PRO A 152 4.15 4.34 12.02
C PRO A 152 3.82 5.82 12.19
N GLN A 153 2.94 6.33 11.33
CA GLN A 153 2.30 7.63 11.48
C GLN A 153 1.56 7.63 12.83
N HIS A 154 2.28 7.93 13.90
CA HIS A 154 1.74 8.15 15.23
C HIS A 154 0.87 9.40 15.14
N GLY A 155 -0.43 9.20 14.93
CA GLY A 155 -1.43 10.18 15.31
C GLY A 155 -1.38 10.30 16.82
N GLY A 156 -1.03 11.50 17.30
CA GLY A 156 -1.25 11.91 18.69
C GLY A 156 -2.71 12.25 18.94
#